data_AF-A0A9D5ICK1-F1
#
_entry.id   AF-A0A9D5ICK1-F1
#
_cell.length_a   1.000
_cell.length_b   1.000
_cell.length_c   1.000
_cell.angle_alpha   90.00
_cell.angle_beta   90.00
_cell.angle_gamma   90.00
#
_symmetry.space_group_name_H-M   'P 1'
#
loop_
_entity.id
_entity.type
_entity.pdbx_description
1 polymer ?
#
loop_
_entity_poly.entity_id
_entity_poly.type
_entity_poly.pdbx_seq_one_letter_code
_entity_poly.pdbx_strand_id
1 'polypeptide(L)' 'MKAFQKGYVVAILLAVLTIVEYIFAVNFDNELVKFVGLSAAALAKVGMIGAYFMHFMRIFKTEEAH' A
#
# COMPACT_ATOMS: atom_id res chain seq x y z
N MET A 1 -2.53 5.24 -20.34
CA MET A 1 -2.46 3.88 -19.75
C MET A 1 -3.88 3.45 -19.40
N LYS A 2 -4.36 2.32 -19.93
CA LYS A 2 -5.73 1.83 -19.67
C LYS A 2 -5.89 1.53 -18.17
N ALA A 3 -7.06 1.74 -17.58
CA ALA A 3 -7.31 1.55 -16.15
C ALA A 3 -6.85 0.16 -15.64
N PHE A 4 -7.02 -0.87 -16.48
CA PHE A 4 -6.58 -2.24 -16.22
C PHE A 4 -5.04 -2.37 -16.06
N GLN A 5 -4.26 -1.58 -16.81
CA GLN A 5 -2.79 -1.58 -16.69
C GLN A 5 -2.33 -0.95 -15.38
N LYS A 6 -3.04 0.07 -14.87
CA LYS A 6 -2.71 0.70 -13.59
C LYS A 6 -2.92 -0.27 -12.42
N GLY A 7 -4.03 -1.03 -12.42
CA GLY A 7 -4.30 -2.02 -11.36
C GLY A 7 -3.22 -3.10 -11.27
N TYR A 8 -2.73 -3.59 -12.41
CA TYR A 8 -1.68 -4.62 -12.46
C TYR A 8 -0.33 -4.12 -11.92
N VAL A 9 0.03 -2.86 -12.24
CA VAL A 9 1.25 -2.23 -11.71
C VAL A 9 1.16 -2.08 -10.19
N VAL A 10 0.02 -1.63 -9.67
CA VAL A 10 -0.19 -1.49 -8.22
C VAL A 10 -0.15 -2.85 -7.53
N ALA A 11 -0.71 -3.90 -8.13
CA ALA A 11 -0.62 -5.26 -7.60
C ALA A 11 0.84 -5.77 -7.52
N ILE A 12 1.66 -5.51 -8.54
CA ILE A 12 3.09 -5.84 -8.52
C ILE A 12 3.81 -5.08 -7.40
N LEU A 13 3.52 -3.78 -7.24
CA LEU A 13 4.11 -2.98 -6.15
C LEU A 13 3.72 -3.51 -4.77
N LEU A 14 2.46 -3.92 -4.57
CA LEU A 14 2.02 -4.55 -3.32
C LEU A 14 2.73 -5.88 -3.06
N ALA A 15 2.98 -6.68 -4.11
CA ALA A 15 3.74 -7.92 -3.99
C ALA A 15 5.19 -7.64 -3.55
N VAL A 16 5.86 -6.67 -4.18
CA VAL A 16 7.22 -6.24 -3.80
C VAL A 16 7.24 -5.77 -2.35
N LEU A 17 6.27 -4.95 -1.93
CA LEU A 17 6.20 -4.45 -0.55
C LEU A 17 6.01 -5.58 0.47
N THR A 18 5.31 -6.66 0.08
CA THR A 18 5.14 -7.86 0.92
C THR A 18 6.44 -8.65 1.04
N ILE A 19 7.26 -8.71 -0.02
CA ILE A 19 8.60 -9.31 0.06
C ILE A 19 9.49 -8.50 1.01
N VAL A 20 9.42 -7.17 0.94
CA VAL A 20 10.18 -6.28 1.84
C VAL A 20 9.78 -6.52 3.30
N GLU A 21 8.49 -6.63 3.61
CA GLU A 21 8.04 -6.98 4.97
C GLU A 21 8.60 -8.31 5.46
N TYR A 22 8.60 -9.33 4.61
CA TYR A 22 9.18 -10.62 4.95
C TYR A 22 10.67 -10.49 5.29
N ILE A 23 11.42 -9.72 4.50
CA ILE A 23 12.84 -9.43 4.78
C ILE A 23 12.99 -8.75 6.14
N PHE A 24 12.18 -7.72 6.43
CA PHE A 24 12.20 -7.04 7.73
C PHE A 24 11.87 -7.99 8.89
N ALA A 25 10.89 -8.86 8.70
CA ALA A 25 10.44 -9.79 9.74
C ALA A 25 11.48 -10.88 10.05
N VAL A 26 12.25 -11.32 9.05
CA VAL A 26 13.17 -12.46 9.17
C VAL A 26 14.62 -12.04 9.41
N ASN A 27 15.07 -10.89 8.88
CA ASN A 27 16.50 -10.53 8.89
C ASN A 27 16.86 -9.48 9.96
N PHE A 28 15.88 -8.90 10.65
CA PHE A 28 16.14 -7.88 11.67
C PHE A 28 15.69 -8.34 13.05
N ASP A 29 16.67 -8.54 13.92
CA ASP A 29 16.45 -8.90 15.33
C ASP A 29 16.07 -7.69 16.19
N ASN A 30 16.43 -6.48 15.74
CA ASN A 30 16.09 -5.25 16.45
C ASN A 30 14.57 -4.99 16.36
N GLU A 31 13.89 -5.08 17.50
CA GLU A 31 12.43 -4.93 17.60
C GLU A 31 11.94 -3.58 17.09
N LEU A 32 12.66 -2.49 17.35
CA LEU A 32 12.27 -1.15 16.90
C LEU A 32 12.33 -1.04 15.37
N VAL A 33 13.41 -1.53 14.77
CA VAL A 33 13.57 -1.52 13.30
C VAL A 33 12.50 -2.38 12.63
N LYS A 34 12.23 -3.57 13.19
CA LYS A 34 11.17 -4.46 12.71
C LYS A 34 9.79 -3.80 12.82
N PHE A 35 9.47 -3.20 13.96
CA PHE A 35 8.20 -2.51 14.18
C PHE A 35 8.01 -1.35 13.21
N VAL A 36 9.01 -0.48 13.06
CA VAL A 36 8.93 0.69 12.16
C VAL A 36 8.83 0.23 10.70
N GLY A 37 9.65 -0.73 10.28
CA GLY A 37 9.64 -1.25 8.92
C GLY A 37 8.30 -1.88 8.52
N LEU A 38 7.76 -2.74 9.38
CA LEU A 38 6.46 -3.38 9.15
C LEU A 38 5.30 -2.39 9.20
N SER A 39 5.32 -1.45 10.16
CA SER A 39 4.26 -0.44 10.27
C SER A 39 4.25 0.51 9.07
N ALA A 40 5.41 0.96 8.61
CA ALA A 40 5.53 1.79 7.43
C ALA A 40 5.02 1.06 6.16
N ALA A 41 5.37 -0.23 6.01
CA ALA A 41 4.89 -1.04 4.89
C ALA A 41 3.36 -1.23 4.95
N ALA A 42 2.80 -1.53 6.13
CA ALA A 42 1.36 -1.67 6.31
C ALA A 42 0.61 -0.38 5.94
N LEU A 43 1.07 0.79 6.41
CA LEU A 43 0.47 2.08 6.08
C LEU A 43 0.53 2.38 4.58
N ALA A 44 1.68 2.12 3.94
CA ALA A 44 1.83 2.29 2.50
C ALA A 44 0.84 1.41 1.71
N LYS A 45 0.65 0.15 2.12
CA LYS A 45 -0.35 -0.75 1.51
C LYS A 45 -1.77 -0.21 1.65
N VAL A 46 -2.15 0.22 2.84
CA VAL A 46 -3.48 0.80 3.08
C VAL A 46 -3.71 2.00 2.16
N GLY A 47 -2.74 2.90 2.05
CA GLY A 47 -2.81 4.05 1.15
C GLY A 47 -2.97 3.65 -0.32
N MET A 48 -2.16 2.68 -0.79
CA MET A 48 -2.24 2.18 -2.17
C MET A 48 -3.58 1.49 -2.47
N ILE A 49 -4.07 0.65 -1.54
CA ILE A 49 -5.34 -0.06 -1.72
C ILE A 49 -6.51 0.92 -1.70
N GLY A 50 -6.52 1.85 -0.74
CA GLY A 50 -7.52 2.92 -0.63
C GLY A 50 -7.59 3.76 -1.90
N ALA A 51 -6.45 4.21 -2.41
CA ALA A 51 -6.39 5.08 -3.58
C ALA A 51 -6.75 4.36 -4.90
N TYR A 52 -6.21 3.16 -5.13
CA TYR A 52 -6.26 2.52 -6.45
C TYR A 52 -7.33 1.44 -6.59
N PHE A 53 -7.59 0.65 -5.54
CA PHE A 53 -8.59 -0.42 -5.61
C PHE A 53 -9.94 0.09 -5.11
N MET A 54 -9.98 0.72 -3.94
CA MET A 54 -11.24 1.20 -3.35
C MET A 54 -11.70 2.55 -3.90
N HIS A 55 -10.86 3.26 -4.67
CA HIS A 55 -11.15 4.61 -5.17
C HIS A 55 -11.68 5.55 -4.06
N PHE A 56 -11.15 5.44 -2.84
CA PHE A 56 -11.63 6.17 -1.67
C PHE A 56 -11.59 7.69 -1.88
N MET A 57 -10.58 8.17 -2.61
CA MET A 57 -10.45 9.58 -3.06
C MET A 57 -11.60 10.05 -3.96
N ARG A 58 -12.31 9.14 -4.61
CA ARG A 58 -13.48 9.45 -5.44
C ARG A 58 -14.74 9.63 -4.61
N ILE A 59 -14.83 9.00 -3.44
CA ILE A 59 -15.97 9.13 -2.51
C ILE A 59 -16.02 10.55 -1.94
N PHE A 60 -14.90 11.06 -1.42
CA PHE A 60 -14.76 12.43 -0.89
C PHE A 60 -14.97 13.53 -1.93
N LYS A 61 -14.76 13.25 -3.21
CA LYS A 61 -14.97 14.22 -4.28
C LYS A 61 -16.45 14.42 -4.64
N THR A 62 -17.33 13.55 -4.15
CA THR A 62 -18.78 13.60 -4.45
C THR A 62 -19.55 14.51 -3.49
N GLU A 63 -18.92 14.97 -2.40
CA GLU A 63 -19.54 15.83 -1.38
C GLU A 63 -19.41 17.34 -1.65
N GLU A 64 -18.71 17.76 -2.71
CA GLU A 64 -18.62 19.18 -3.11
C GLU A 64 -19.54 19.55 -4.30
N ALA A 65 -20.52 18.71 -4.63
CA ALA A 65 -21.44 18.93 -5.75
C ALA A 65 -22.81 19.53 -5.35
N HIS A 66 -22.97 20.00 -4.10
CA HIS A 66 -24.20 20.66 -3.65
C HIS A 66 -23.90 21.90 -2.80
#